data_AF-A0A2I1HLH0-F1
#
_entry.id   AF-A0A2I1HLH0-F1
#
_cell.length_a   1.000
_cell.length_b   1.000
_cell.length_c   1.000
_cell.angle_alpha   90.00
_cell.angle_beta   90.00
_cell.angle_gamma   90.00
#
_symmetry.space_group_name_H-M   'P 1'
#
loop_
_entity.id
_entity.type
_entity.pdbx_description
1 polymer ?
#
loop_
_entity_poly.entity_id
_entity_poly.type
_entity_poly.pdbx_seq_one_letter_code
_entity_poly.pdbx_strand_id
1 'polypeptide(L)'
;MSDTTRINDYPFLSVFLKYSQELELLKHLLPIVKFIQILHSKLGFQLTRQTAGEMTFRQFIYKESNGGDNEEIFNSLRTAFDDFELGWNTVISLVNRYQYHEFPDDKPAMGDNSPVVPGLVEQKDSGIYLCAILYHLVNIQNKFLQDNSGLD
;
A
#
# COMPACT_ATOMS: atom_id res chain seq x y z
N MET A 1 -36.00 19.50 10.63
CA MET A 1 -34.98 19.14 11.64
C MET A 1 -34.85 17.64 11.59
N SER A 2 -33.74 17.13 11.06
CA SER A 2 -33.49 15.70 10.95
C SER A 2 -33.05 15.15 12.31
N ASP A 3 -33.75 14.12 12.78
CA ASP A 3 -33.56 13.44 14.07
C ASP A 3 -32.11 13.00 14.29
N THR A 4 -31.32 13.85 14.96
CA THR A 4 -30.00 13.48 15.52
C THR A 4 -30.11 12.49 16.69
N THR A 5 -31.32 12.15 17.11
CA THR A 5 -31.67 11.20 18.18
C THR A 5 -31.33 9.74 17.84
N ARG A 6 -31.28 9.36 16.55
CA ARG A 6 -31.03 7.96 16.13
C ARG A 6 -29.55 7.54 16.12
N ILE A 7 -28.62 8.48 16.32
CA ILE A 7 -27.17 8.18 16.36
C ILE A 7 -26.84 7.31 17.59
N ASN A 8 -27.56 7.52 18.70
CA ASN A 8 -27.39 6.74 19.93
C ASN A 8 -28.03 5.34 19.85
N ASP A 9 -28.98 5.12 18.95
CA ASP A 9 -29.68 3.84 18.82
C ASP A 9 -28.81 2.79 18.12
N TYR A 10 -27.88 3.24 17.28
CA TYR A 10 -26.98 2.38 16.48
C TYR A 10 -25.55 2.92 16.48
N PRO A 11 -24.87 2.92 17.64
CA PRO A 11 -23.57 3.56 17.79
C PRO A 11 -22.52 2.97 16.84
N PHE A 12 -22.47 1.64 16.70
CA PHE A 12 -21.59 0.98 15.71
C PHE A 12 -21.87 1.44 14.27
N LEU A 13 -23.14 1.47 13.84
CA LEU A 13 -23.49 1.85 12.47
C LEU A 13 -23.10 3.30 12.20
N SER A 14 -23.25 4.18 13.19
CA SER A 14 -22.83 5.58 13.09
C SER A 14 -21.31 5.72 12.86
N VAL A 15 -20.51 4.93 13.59
CA VAL A 15 -19.06 4.88 13.44
C VAL A 15 -18.68 4.26 12.10
N PHE A 16 -19.29 3.15 11.71
CA PHE A 16 -19.06 2.52 10.40
C PHE A 16 -19.32 3.49 9.25
N LEU A 17 -20.46 4.19 9.24
CA LEU A 17 -20.79 5.13 8.18
C LEU A 17 -19.81 6.31 8.13
N LYS A 18 -19.37 6.81 9.30
CA LYS A 18 -18.32 7.85 9.41
C LYS A 18 -17.02 7.44 8.70
N TYR A 19 -16.60 6.18 8.83
CA TYR A 19 -15.36 5.69 8.25
C TYR A 19 -15.53 4.97 6.90
N SER A 20 -16.75 4.79 6.39
CA SER A 20 -17.06 3.95 5.22
C SER A 20 -16.13 4.15 4.03
N GLN A 21 -15.90 5.39 3.61
CA GLN A 21 -15.00 5.71 2.49
C GLN A 21 -13.53 5.39 2.80
N GLU A 22 -13.07 5.66 4.02
CA GLU A 22 -11.69 5.36 4.43
C GLU A 22 -11.46 3.84 4.57
N LEU A 23 -12.46 3.10 5.06
CA LEU A 23 -12.40 1.65 5.21
C LEU A 23 -12.28 0.93 3.87
N GLU A 24 -12.84 1.48 2.79
CA GLU A 24 -12.65 0.94 1.44
C GLU A 24 -11.18 0.90 1.02
N LEU A 25 -10.33 1.77 1.57
CA LEU A 25 -8.89 1.78 1.28
C LEU A 25 -8.17 0.56 1.86
N LEU A 26 -8.70 -0.05 2.93
CA LEU A 26 -8.09 -1.21 3.58
C LEU A 26 -7.99 -2.43 2.66
N LYS A 27 -8.82 -2.50 1.60
CA LYS A 27 -8.72 -3.55 0.58
C LYS A 27 -7.35 -3.60 -0.11
N HIS A 28 -6.61 -2.48 -0.11
CA HIS A 28 -5.28 -2.37 -0.71
C HIS A 28 -4.15 -2.83 0.21
N LEU A 29 -4.39 -2.96 1.52
CA LEU A 29 -3.34 -3.34 2.47
C LEU A 29 -2.73 -4.71 2.17
N LEU A 30 -3.59 -5.71 1.93
CA LEU A 30 -3.14 -7.08 1.67
C LEU A 30 -2.35 -7.19 0.35
N PRO A 31 -2.83 -6.66 -0.80
CA PRO A 31 -2.04 -6.61 -2.02
C PRO A 31 -0.67 -5.95 -1.86
N ILE A 32 -0.62 -4.80 -1.18
CA ILE A 32 0.62 -4.07 -0.96
C ILE A 32 1.62 -4.93 -0.19
N VAL A 33 1.20 -5.49 0.95
CA VAL A 33 2.05 -6.35 1.79
C VAL A 33 2.51 -7.61 1.04
N LYS A 34 1.61 -8.26 0.28
CA LYS A 34 1.95 -9.46 -0.50
C LYS A 34 3.06 -9.19 -1.51
N PHE A 35 2.96 -8.11 -2.27
CA PHE A 35 3.95 -7.82 -3.30
C PHE A 35 5.31 -7.43 -2.70
N ILE A 36 5.30 -6.69 -1.58
CA ILE A 36 6.51 -6.41 -0.81
C ILE A 36 7.19 -7.70 -0.33
N GLN A 37 6.42 -8.66 0.17
CA GLN A 37 6.97 -9.96 0.59
C GLN A 37 7.57 -10.73 -0.60
N ILE A 38 6.92 -10.69 -1.76
CA ILE A 38 7.47 -11.27 -3.01
C ILE A 38 8.81 -10.60 -3.34
N LEU A 39 8.85 -9.27 -3.40
CA LEU A 39 10.07 -8.51 -3.66
C LEU A 39 11.18 -8.90 -2.69
N HIS A 40 10.94 -8.86 -1.37
CA HIS A 40 11.94 -9.24 -0.37
C HIS A 40 12.42 -10.68 -0.51
N SER A 41 11.51 -11.63 -0.76
CA SER A 41 11.87 -13.06 -0.89
C SER A 41 12.76 -13.32 -2.10
N LYS A 42 12.57 -12.57 -3.19
CA LYS A 42 13.31 -12.73 -4.45
C LYS A 42 14.57 -11.88 -4.52
N LEU A 43 14.58 -10.74 -3.83
CA LEU A 43 15.64 -9.73 -3.91
C LEU A 43 16.56 -9.73 -2.69
N GLY A 44 16.14 -10.34 -1.57
CA GLY A 44 16.77 -10.22 -0.23
C GLY A 44 18.23 -10.68 -0.11
N PHE A 45 18.78 -11.40 -1.09
CA PHE A 45 20.20 -11.78 -1.13
C PHE A 45 20.97 -11.28 -2.37
N GLN A 46 20.29 -10.78 -3.41
CA GLN A 46 20.90 -10.53 -4.72
C GLN A 46 20.92 -9.05 -5.14
N LEU A 47 20.08 -8.20 -4.55
CA LEU A 47 19.99 -6.81 -4.96
C LEU A 47 20.82 -5.93 -4.03
N THR A 48 21.97 -5.47 -4.52
CA THR A 48 22.56 -4.26 -3.93
C THR A 48 21.60 -3.10 -4.20
N ARG A 49 21.59 -2.08 -3.32
CA ARG A 49 20.76 -0.88 -3.49
C ARG A 49 20.91 -0.23 -4.87
N GLN A 50 22.11 -0.32 -5.46
CA GLN A 50 22.39 0.15 -6.81
C GLN A 50 21.63 -0.66 -7.87
N THR A 51 21.69 -1.99 -7.79
CA THR A 51 20.94 -2.87 -8.71
C THR A 51 19.43 -2.72 -8.55
N ALA A 52 18.95 -2.41 -7.35
CA ALA A 52 17.54 -2.08 -7.09
C ALA A 52 17.10 -0.77 -7.75
N GLY A 53 18.00 0.22 -7.76
CA GLY A 53 17.79 1.52 -8.41
C GLY A 53 17.63 1.44 -9.92
N GLU A 54 18.31 0.48 -10.55
CA GLU A 54 18.37 0.34 -12.00
C GLU A 54 17.33 -0.64 -12.55
N MET A 55 16.82 -1.56 -11.72
CA MET A 55 15.83 -2.56 -12.12
C MET A 55 14.41 -2.01 -12.02
N THR A 56 13.66 -2.11 -13.12
CA THR A 56 12.23 -1.80 -13.17
C THR A 56 11.36 -2.98 -12.74
N PHE A 57 10.11 -2.74 -12.33
CA PHE A 57 9.16 -3.81 -12.02
C PHE A 57 8.92 -4.75 -13.21
N ARG A 58 8.84 -4.21 -14.43
CA ARG A 58 8.73 -5.02 -15.65
C ARG A 58 9.91 -5.97 -15.82
N GLN A 59 11.13 -5.47 -15.63
CA GLN A 59 12.34 -6.30 -15.71
C GLN A 59 12.40 -7.34 -14.59
N PHE A 60 11.97 -6.98 -13.38
CA PHE A 60 11.85 -7.91 -12.26
C PHE A 60 10.92 -9.07 -12.59
N ILE A 61 9.69 -8.78 -13.05
CA ILE A 61 8.69 -9.80 -13.41
C ILE A 61 9.23 -10.72 -14.51
N TYR A 62 9.78 -10.15 -15.58
CA TYR A 62 10.35 -10.90 -16.69
C TYR A 62 11.51 -11.81 -16.27
N LYS A 63 12.41 -11.31 -15.41
CA LYS A 63 13.53 -12.09 -14.89
C LYS A 63 13.06 -13.25 -14.02
N GLU A 64 12.14 -12.99 -13.08
CA GLU A 64 11.65 -13.97 -12.13
C GLU A 64 10.77 -15.06 -12.77
N SER A 65 10.20 -14.80 -13.94
CA SER A 65 9.44 -15.76 -14.74
C SER A 65 10.27 -16.52 -15.79
N ASN A 66 11.58 -16.67 -15.56
CA ASN A 66 12.51 -17.32 -16.49
C ASN A 66 12.47 -16.71 -17.91
N GLY A 67 12.57 -15.39 -18.01
CA GLY A 67 12.51 -14.69 -19.30
C GLY A 67 11.11 -14.69 -19.94
N GLY A 68 10.06 -14.94 -19.15
CA GLY A 68 8.69 -15.05 -19.66
C GLY A 68 8.27 -16.46 -20.07
N ASP A 69 9.19 -17.43 -20.06
CA ASP A 69 8.89 -18.81 -20.47
C ASP A 69 7.98 -19.53 -19.45
N ASN A 70 7.99 -19.10 -18.19
CA ASN A 70 7.06 -19.61 -17.18
C ASN A 70 5.82 -18.71 -17.09
N GLU A 71 4.81 -19.04 -17.91
CA GLU A 71 3.56 -18.28 -18.01
C GLU A 71 2.79 -18.20 -16.69
N GLU A 72 2.78 -19.29 -15.90
CA GLU A 72 2.09 -19.31 -14.60
C GLU A 72 2.74 -18.33 -13.61
N ILE A 73 4.07 -18.36 -13.49
CA ILE A 73 4.81 -17.43 -12.63
C ILE A 73 4.66 -16.00 -13.16
N PHE A 74 4.75 -15.79 -14.48
CA PHE A 74 4.59 -14.48 -15.09
C PHE A 74 3.22 -13.88 -14.76
N ASN A 75 2.14 -14.62 -14.98
CA ASN A 75 0.78 -14.16 -14.72
C ASN A 75 0.52 -13.91 -13.23
N SER A 76 1.07 -14.76 -12.35
CA SER A 76 0.99 -14.59 -10.91
C SER A 76 1.70 -13.32 -10.43
N LEU A 77 2.93 -13.09 -10.88
CA LEU A 77 3.71 -11.88 -10.55
C LEU A 77 3.10 -10.63 -11.15
N ARG A 78 2.60 -10.70 -12.39
CA ARG A 78 1.88 -9.60 -13.06
C ARG A 78 0.65 -9.19 -12.27
N THR A 79 -0.22 -10.14 -11.94
CA THR A 79 -1.44 -9.87 -11.15
C THR A 79 -1.08 -9.25 -9.79
N ALA A 80 -0.08 -9.80 -9.10
CA ALA A 80 0.35 -9.26 -7.81
C ALA A 80 0.94 -7.83 -7.92
N PHE A 81 1.64 -7.53 -9.01
CA PHE A 81 2.15 -6.19 -9.28
C PHE A 81 1.02 -5.21 -9.62
N ASP A 82 0.07 -5.59 -10.47
CA ASP A 82 -1.04 -4.73 -10.88
C ASP A 82 -1.91 -4.35 -9.66
N ASP A 83 -2.16 -5.30 -8.76
CA ASP A 83 -2.86 -5.01 -7.50
C ASP A 83 -2.04 -4.10 -6.56
N PHE A 84 -0.71 -4.27 -6.53
CA PHE A 84 0.19 -3.40 -5.79
C PHE A 84 0.23 -1.99 -6.36
N GLU A 85 0.33 -1.84 -7.68
CA GLU A 85 0.34 -0.57 -8.39
C GLU A 85 -0.95 0.20 -8.11
N LEU A 86 -2.11 -0.47 -8.24
CA LEU A 86 -3.40 0.11 -7.94
C LEU A 86 -3.48 0.58 -6.47
N GLY A 87 -3.06 -0.27 -5.54
CA GLY A 87 -3.06 0.04 -4.11
C GLY A 87 -2.14 1.22 -3.77
N TRP A 88 -0.92 1.21 -4.31
CA TRP A 88 0.04 2.29 -4.12
C TRP A 88 -0.52 3.60 -4.65
N ASN A 89 -0.90 3.66 -5.92
CA ASN A 89 -1.34 4.89 -6.59
C ASN A 89 -2.61 5.46 -5.99
N THR A 90 -3.51 4.61 -5.50
CA THR A 90 -4.71 5.05 -4.77
C THR A 90 -4.34 5.69 -3.44
N VAL A 91 -3.58 4.98 -2.60
CA VAL A 91 -3.36 5.41 -1.21
C VAL A 91 -2.35 6.55 -1.13
N ILE A 92 -1.28 6.53 -1.92
CA ILE A 92 -0.22 7.56 -1.85
C ILE A 92 -0.76 8.96 -2.08
N SER A 93 -1.77 9.10 -2.95
CA SER A 93 -2.43 10.37 -3.25
C SER A 93 -3.10 11.01 -2.02
N LEU A 94 -3.44 10.20 -1.02
CA LEU A 94 -4.13 10.61 0.21
C LEU A 94 -3.16 10.86 1.39
N VAL A 95 -1.87 10.54 1.22
CA VAL A 95 -0.87 10.59 2.28
C VAL A 95 -0.05 11.88 2.18
N ASN A 96 -0.43 12.89 2.96
CA ASN A 96 0.26 14.20 2.93
C ASN A 96 1.42 14.32 3.92
N ARG A 97 1.47 13.45 4.94
CA ARG A 97 2.49 13.49 5.98
C ARG A 97 2.81 12.12 6.55
N TYR A 98 4.05 11.93 6.95
CA TYR A 98 4.48 10.77 7.71
C TYR A 98 5.56 11.17 8.72
N GLN A 99 5.34 10.83 10.00
CA GLN A 99 6.16 11.30 11.11
C GLN A 99 6.28 12.85 11.09
N TYR A 100 7.49 13.38 10.98
CA TYR A 100 7.78 14.82 10.92
C TYR A 100 7.96 15.35 9.49
N HIS A 101 7.71 14.52 8.47
CA HIS A 101 7.91 14.86 7.07
C HIS A 101 6.57 15.13 6.39
N GLU A 102 6.42 16.32 5.82
CA GLU A 102 5.40 16.60 4.83
C GLU A 102 5.87 16.08 3.47
N PHE A 103 4.97 15.43 2.74
CA PHE A 103 5.28 14.99 1.39
C PHE A 103 4.89 16.07 0.40
N PRO A 104 5.67 16.22 -0.69
CA PRO A 104 5.31 17.14 -1.74
C PRO A 104 4.06 16.66 -2.48
N ASP A 105 3.49 17.51 -3.32
CA ASP A 105 2.32 17.16 -4.12
C ASP A 105 2.66 16.15 -5.23
N ASP A 106 3.88 16.20 -5.76
CA ASP A 106 4.41 15.32 -6.81
C ASP A 106 4.93 13.98 -6.26
N LYS A 107 4.03 13.23 -5.62
CA LYS A 107 4.35 11.91 -5.05
C LYS A 107 4.62 10.88 -6.17
N PRO A 108 5.52 9.91 -5.94
CA PRO A 108 5.85 8.92 -6.95
C PRO A 108 4.66 8.00 -7.24
N ALA A 109 4.23 7.99 -8.50
CA ALA A 109 3.32 6.98 -9.02
C ALA A 109 4.10 5.70 -9.39
N MET A 110 3.50 4.55 -9.14
CA MET A 110 3.98 3.26 -9.59
C MET A 110 3.46 2.94 -10.98
N GLY A 111 4.24 2.13 -11.69
CA GLY A 111 3.96 1.60 -13.00
C GLY A 111 5.13 0.74 -13.47
N ASP A 112 4.96 0.04 -14.59
CA ASP A 112 5.90 -0.95 -15.11
C ASP A 112 7.38 -0.52 -15.13
N ASN A 113 7.62 0.73 -15.54
CA ASN A 113 8.97 1.27 -15.71
C ASN A 113 9.51 1.93 -14.44
N SER A 114 8.75 1.90 -13.34
CA SER A 114 9.21 2.42 -12.06
C SER A 114 10.30 1.52 -11.50
N PRO A 115 11.32 2.08 -10.84
CA PRO A 115 12.36 1.30 -10.19
C PRO A 115 11.75 0.45 -9.05
N VAL A 116 12.36 -0.68 -8.73
CA VAL A 116 11.86 -1.56 -7.65
C VAL A 116 12.16 -1.00 -6.24
N VAL A 117 13.09 -0.03 -6.11
CA VAL A 117 13.52 0.55 -4.82
C VAL A 117 12.37 1.01 -3.92
N PRO A 118 11.34 1.73 -4.40
CA PRO A 118 10.24 2.17 -3.55
C PRO A 118 9.42 1.02 -2.96
N GLY A 119 9.47 -0.17 -3.57
CA GLY A 119 8.86 -1.39 -3.05
C GLY A 119 9.66 -2.06 -1.92
N LEU A 120 10.86 -1.56 -1.61
CA LEU A 120 11.68 -2.04 -0.49
C LEU A 120 11.32 -1.28 0.79
N VAL A 121 11.11 -2.02 1.88
CA VAL A 121 10.72 -1.47 3.19
C VAL A 121 11.97 -0.89 3.87
N GLU A 122 12.29 0.35 3.54
CA GLU A 122 13.40 1.10 4.15
C GLU A 122 12.91 2.45 4.68
N GLN A 123 13.34 2.83 5.88
CA GLN A 123 12.98 4.11 6.51
C GLN A 123 13.78 5.32 5.96
N LYS A 124 14.40 5.18 4.79
CA LYS A 124 15.20 6.23 4.15
C LYS A 124 14.86 6.32 2.67
N ASP A 125 15.05 7.51 2.10
CA ASP A 125 14.91 7.77 0.66
C ASP A 125 13.52 7.36 0.14
N SER A 126 13.43 6.68 -1.01
CA SER A 126 12.14 6.30 -1.63
C SER A 126 11.32 5.30 -0.83
N GLY A 127 11.91 4.58 0.14
CA GLY A 127 11.18 3.64 0.99
C GLY A 127 10.26 4.32 2.01
N ILE A 128 10.46 5.62 2.27
CA ILE A 128 9.62 6.39 3.21
C ILE A 128 8.15 6.42 2.78
N TYR A 129 7.89 6.44 1.47
CA TYR A 129 6.54 6.46 0.92
C TYR A 129 5.81 5.16 1.23
N LEU A 130 6.50 4.02 1.13
CA LEU A 130 5.91 2.73 1.45
C LEU A 130 5.56 2.62 2.94
N CYS A 131 6.47 3.06 3.81
CA CYS A 131 6.20 3.14 5.25
C CYS A 131 5.00 4.04 5.54
N ALA A 132 4.87 5.17 4.83
CA ALA A 132 3.77 6.09 4.99
C ALA A 132 2.42 5.53 4.53
N ILE A 133 2.39 4.83 3.40
CA ILE A 133 1.19 4.14 2.89
C ILE A 133 0.73 3.09 3.91
N LEU A 134 1.64 2.22 4.37
CA LEU A 134 1.32 1.19 5.36
C LEU A 134 0.82 1.82 6.67
N TYR A 135 1.50 2.87 7.14
CA TYR A 135 1.08 3.59 8.35
C TYR A 135 -0.31 4.22 8.20
N HIS A 136 -0.60 4.82 7.05
CA HIS A 136 -1.90 5.43 6.79
C HIS A 136 -3.03 4.39 6.85
N LEU A 137 -2.86 3.25 6.17
CA LEU A 137 -3.83 2.16 6.17
C LEU A 137 -4.05 1.56 7.57
N VAL A 138 -2.96 1.28 8.29
CA VAL A 138 -3.05 0.77 9.68
C VAL A 138 -3.71 1.79 10.61
N ASN A 139 -3.46 3.08 10.40
CA ASN A 139 -4.06 4.14 11.21
C ASN A 139 -5.57 4.28 10.96
N ILE A 140 -6.06 4.07 9.74
CA ILE A 140 -7.51 3.99 9.45
C ILE A 140 -8.13 2.87 10.29
N GLN A 141 -7.55 1.67 10.24
CA GLN A 141 -8.03 0.52 11.02
C GLN A 141 -8.02 0.81 12.53
N ASN A 142 -6.91 1.36 13.05
CA ASN A 142 -6.78 1.64 14.48
C ASN A 142 -7.76 2.71 14.97
N LYS A 143 -7.98 3.78 14.21
CA LYS A 143 -8.97 4.81 14.55
C LYS A 143 -10.39 4.26 14.56
N PHE A 144 -10.73 3.46 13.55
CA PHE A 144 -12.02 2.79 13.50
C PHE A 144 -12.23 1.90 14.74
N LEU A 145 -11.23 1.08 15.10
CA LEU A 145 -11.31 0.22 16.29
C LEU A 145 -11.40 1.04 17.58
N GLN A 146 -10.61 2.09 17.74
CA GLN A 146 -10.62 2.95 18.93
C GLN A 146 -11.96 3.64 19.16
N ASP A 147 -12.57 4.19 18.10
CA ASP A 147 -13.90 4.81 18.18
C ASP A 147 -14.99 3.78 18.51
N ASN A 148 -14.79 2.50 18.19
CA ASN A 148 -15.68 1.41 18.59
C ASN A 148 -15.42 0.90 20.01
N SER A 149 -14.17 0.88 20.49
CA SER A 149 -13.83 0.46 21.86
C SER A 149 -14.32 1.44 22.93
N GLY A 150 -14.69 2.67 22.54
CA GLY A 150 -15.36 3.64 23.42
C GLY A 150 -16.89 3.48 23.48
N LEU A 151 -17.46 2.46 22.83
CA LEU A 151 -18.90 2.16 22.84
C LEU A 151 -19.32 1.12 23.90
N ASP A 152 -18.35 0.51 24.59
CA ASP A 152 -18.56 -0.46 25.69
C ASP A 152 -18.75 0.22 27.05
#